data_AF-A0A409X9G8-F1
#
_entry.id   AF-A0A409X9G8-F1
#
_cell.length_a   1.000
_cell.length_b   1.000
_cell.length_c   1.000
_cell.angle_alpha   90.00
_cell.angle_beta   90.00
_cell.angle_gamma   90.00
#
_symmetry.space_group_name_H-M   'P 1'
#
loop_
_entity.id
_entity.type
_entity.pdbx_description
1 polymer ?
#
loop_
_entity_poly.entity_id
_entity_poly.type
_entity_poly.pdbx_seq_one_letter_code
_entity_poly.pdbx_strand_id
1 'polypeptide(L)'
;MSQSELFLSKDLDGSLDAFIAEPRPQPDPIATSQEIRDRGSIFVANIYRATTPEEARARLNYLKHTVHRKRKATHEISAWRCMVLKHGKSGLAGLEDFELVQGSKDDGESWAGAKVLKVMENLAVIDAVVIVSRWYGGMMLGPARFSHIETCATEVCKEFKRSEELQDCIITLRTLDDLLSVHREKLATLTSHETSNEPSSPATPRTAKKPDYSGVDVTKAKRLIHARENAIKSVKGLIAKKATPS
;
A
#
# COMPACT_ATOMS: atom_id res chain seq x y z
N MET A 1 30.98 -4.58 -7.64
CA MET A 1 30.22 -3.31 -7.71
C MET A 1 28.76 -3.64 -7.47
N SER A 2 28.14 -3.00 -6.48
CA SER A 2 26.80 -3.32 -6.00
C SER A 2 25.73 -2.77 -6.95
N GLN A 3 24.61 -3.48 -7.14
CA GLN A 3 23.45 -3.01 -7.93
C GLN A 3 22.89 -1.67 -7.43
N SER A 4 23.24 -1.24 -6.21
CA SER A 4 22.88 0.06 -5.65
C SER A 4 23.61 1.25 -6.27
N GLU A 5 24.75 1.06 -6.93
CA GLU A 5 25.51 2.15 -7.57
C GLU A 5 25.07 2.42 -9.01
N LEU A 6 24.31 1.51 -9.63
CA LEU A 6 23.82 1.68 -11.01
C LEU A 6 22.59 2.61 -11.10
N PHE A 7 21.99 2.97 -9.96
CA PHE A 7 20.78 3.81 -9.89
C PHE A 7 21.07 5.30 -9.70
N LEU A 8 22.33 5.72 -9.52
CA LEU A 8 22.66 7.11 -9.15
C LEU A 8 23.45 7.91 -10.21
N SER A 9 23.48 7.46 -11.46
CA SER A 9 24.20 8.18 -12.53
C SER A 9 23.49 8.17 -13.88
N LYS A 10 22.19 8.50 -13.91
CA LYS A 10 21.55 8.91 -15.16
C LYS A 10 20.92 10.27 -14.96
N ASP A 11 21.61 11.25 -15.51
CA ASP A 11 21.09 12.59 -15.77
C ASP A 11 19.67 12.48 -16.33
N LEU A 12 18.72 13.15 -15.69
CA LEU A 12 17.37 13.31 -16.23
C LEU A 12 17.45 14.22 -17.46
N ASP A 13 17.66 13.60 -18.61
CA ASP A 13 17.05 14.04 -19.86
C ASP A 13 15.54 14.10 -19.61
N GLY A 14 15.04 15.31 -19.34
CA GLY A 14 13.64 15.61 -19.08
C GLY A 14 12.76 15.60 -20.34
N SER A 15 13.11 14.82 -21.37
CA SER A 15 12.27 14.66 -22.54
C SER A 15 11.02 13.82 -22.23
N LEU A 16 9.86 14.35 -22.60
CA LEU A 16 8.56 13.67 -22.55
C LEU A 16 8.60 12.29 -23.24
N ASP A 17 9.46 12.13 -24.25
CA ASP A 17 9.63 10.88 -25.00
C ASP A 17 10.27 9.77 -24.15
N ALA A 18 11.19 10.10 -23.24
CA ALA A 18 11.80 9.12 -22.32
C ALA A 18 10.76 8.57 -21.33
N PHE A 19 9.82 9.40 -20.90
CA PHE A 19 8.71 9.02 -20.01
C PHE A 19 7.65 8.14 -20.72
N ILE A 20 7.51 8.29 -22.05
CA ILE A 20 6.59 7.49 -22.89
C ILE A 20 7.22 6.15 -23.28
N ALA A 21 8.54 6.10 -23.44
CA ALA A 21 9.26 4.94 -23.98
C ALA A 21 9.67 3.88 -22.94
N GLU A 22 9.73 4.21 -21.64
CA GLU A 22 10.04 3.21 -20.63
C GLU A 22 8.79 2.39 -20.26
N PRO A 23 8.76 1.06 -20.52
CA PRO A 23 7.67 0.24 -20.03
C PRO A 23 7.70 0.28 -18.51
N ARG A 24 6.72 0.97 -17.91
CA ARG A 24 6.54 0.98 -16.45
C ARG A 24 6.66 -0.46 -15.95
N PRO A 25 7.60 -0.77 -15.03
CA PRO A 25 7.72 -2.11 -14.49
C PRO A 25 6.36 -2.50 -13.94
N GLN A 26 5.79 -3.58 -14.46
CA GLN A 26 4.46 -4.00 -14.08
C GLN A 26 4.54 -4.51 -12.64
N PRO A 27 3.89 -3.86 -11.66
CA PRO A 27 4.03 -4.21 -10.26
C PRO A 27 3.62 -5.65 -9.98
N ASP A 28 4.36 -6.25 -9.07
CA ASP A 28 4.03 -7.49 -8.41
C ASP A 28 2.69 -7.37 -7.65
N PRO A 29 1.99 -8.49 -7.42
CA PRO A 29 0.80 -8.50 -6.59
C PRO A 29 1.13 -8.03 -5.18
N ILE A 30 0.21 -7.27 -4.57
CA ILE A 30 0.31 -6.87 -3.16
C ILE A 30 0.25 -8.12 -2.26
N ALA A 31 -0.57 -9.10 -2.65
CA ALA A 31 -0.65 -10.39 -2.00
C ALA A 31 -1.04 -11.49 -2.99
N THR A 32 -0.56 -12.70 -2.71
CA THR A 32 -0.95 -13.95 -3.39
C THR A 32 -1.49 -14.90 -2.33
N SER A 33 -2.64 -15.55 -2.60
CA SER A 33 -3.22 -16.51 -1.65
C SER A 33 -2.38 -17.78 -1.55
N GLN A 34 -2.64 -18.57 -0.51
CA GLN A 34 -2.24 -19.96 -0.54
C GLN A 34 -2.88 -20.71 -1.71
N GLU A 35 -2.14 -21.68 -2.23
CA GLU A 35 -2.61 -22.54 -3.31
C GLU A 35 -3.58 -23.59 -2.76
N ILE A 36 -4.82 -23.59 -3.26
CA ILE A 36 -5.80 -24.63 -2.93
C ILE A 36 -5.80 -25.69 -4.04
N ARG A 37 -5.69 -26.96 -3.65
CA ARG A 37 -5.80 -28.11 -4.55
C ARG A 37 -7.03 -28.95 -4.22
N ASP A 38 -7.87 -29.22 -5.22
CA ASP A 38 -9.04 -30.11 -5.08
C ASP A 38 -9.27 -30.88 -6.39
N ARG A 39 -9.23 -32.21 -6.32
CA ARG A 39 -9.47 -33.15 -7.44
C ARG A 39 -8.72 -32.72 -8.72
N GLY A 40 -7.43 -32.45 -8.56
CA GLY A 40 -6.51 -32.01 -9.63
C GLY A 40 -6.65 -30.55 -10.05
N SER A 41 -7.70 -29.84 -9.64
CA SER A 41 -7.82 -28.40 -9.88
C SER A 41 -6.95 -27.63 -8.90
N ILE A 42 -6.40 -26.51 -9.36
CA ILE A 42 -5.60 -25.59 -8.54
C ILE A 42 -6.22 -24.20 -8.57
N PHE A 43 -6.26 -23.53 -7.42
CA PHE A 43 -6.75 -22.16 -7.27
C PHE A 43 -5.70 -21.30 -6.58
N VAL A 44 -5.43 -20.13 -7.14
CA VAL A 44 -4.56 -19.09 -6.55
C VAL A 44 -5.20 -17.73 -6.84
N ALA A 45 -5.31 -16.88 -5.83
CA ALA A 45 -5.71 -15.48 -6.01
C ALA A 45 -4.50 -14.55 -5.96
N ASN A 46 -4.55 -13.48 -6.75
CA ASN A 46 -3.65 -12.35 -6.71
C ASN A 46 -4.46 -11.07 -6.54
N ILE A 47 -4.00 -10.15 -5.69
CA ILE A 47 -4.57 -8.80 -5.58
C ILE A 47 -3.55 -7.75 -5.99
N TYR A 48 -3.99 -6.79 -6.80
CA TYR A 48 -3.18 -5.67 -7.26
C TYR A 48 -3.86 -4.35 -6.92
N ARG A 49 -3.07 -3.31 -6.66
CA ARG A 49 -3.56 -1.92 -6.69
C ARG A 49 -4.05 -1.58 -8.09
N ALA A 50 -5.25 -1.00 -8.17
CA ALA A 50 -5.86 -0.50 -9.39
C ALA A 50 -6.86 0.62 -9.04
N THR A 51 -6.51 1.85 -9.38
CA THR A 51 -7.33 3.04 -9.10
C THR A 51 -8.32 3.34 -10.22
N THR A 52 -8.19 2.67 -11.37
CA THR A 52 -9.11 2.77 -12.49
C THR A 52 -9.48 1.39 -13.05
N PRO A 53 -10.65 1.24 -13.68
CA PRO A 53 -11.02 0.02 -14.40
C PRO A 53 -10.00 -0.36 -15.49
N GLU A 54 -9.38 0.62 -16.13
CA GLU A 54 -8.35 0.42 -17.15
C GLU A 54 -7.10 -0.21 -16.55
N GLU A 55 -6.66 0.26 -15.38
CA GLU A 55 -5.57 -0.36 -14.62
C GLU A 55 -5.93 -1.78 -14.20
N ALA A 56 -7.15 -2.00 -13.68
CA ALA A 56 -7.61 -3.34 -13.30
C ALA A 56 -7.54 -4.32 -14.48
N ARG A 57 -7.98 -3.88 -15.65
CA ARG A 57 -7.92 -4.66 -16.90
C ARG A 57 -6.48 -4.88 -17.38
N ALA A 58 -5.60 -3.89 -17.21
CA ALA A 58 -4.18 -4.03 -17.51
C ALA A 58 -3.50 -5.08 -16.60
N ARG A 59 -3.82 -5.10 -15.29
CA ARG A 59 -3.33 -6.11 -14.34
C ARG A 59 -3.79 -7.51 -14.72
N LEU A 60 -5.06 -7.68 -15.08
CA LEU A 60 -5.59 -8.95 -15.55
C LEU A 60 -4.85 -9.46 -16.79
N ASN A 61 -4.65 -8.59 -17.78
CA ASN A 61 -3.93 -8.94 -19.00
C ASN A 61 -2.47 -9.30 -18.71
N TYR A 62 -1.80 -8.56 -17.82
CA TYR A 62 -0.43 -8.84 -17.41
C TYR A 62 -0.32 -10.22 -16.76
N LEU A 63 -1.19 -10.54 -15.80
CA LEU A 63 -1.21 -11.87 -15.15
C LEU A 63 -1.43 -12.98 -16.20
N LYS A 64 -2.47 -12.83 -17.03
CA LYS A 64 -2.87 -13.85 -18.02
C LYS A 64 -1.80 -14.10 -19.09
N HIS A 65 -1.18 -13.04 -19.60
CA HIS A 65 -0.29 -13.14 -20.77
C HIS A 65 1.21 -13.15 -20.44
N THR A 66 1.60 -12.68 -19.25
CA THR A 66 3.01 -12.59 -18.84
C THR A 66 3.31 -13.56 -17.72
N VAL A 67 2.64 -13.45 -16.58
CA VAL A 67 2.90 -14.29 -15.40
C VAL A 67 2.53 -15.75 -15.68
N HIS A 68 1.33 -15.99 -16.19
CA HIS A 68 0.86 -17.34 -16.54
C HIS A 68 1.22 -17.77 -17.97
N ARG A 69 2.16 -17.07 -18.64
CA ARG A 69 2.58 -17.40 -20.01
C ARG A 69 3.06 -18.84 -20.14
N LYS A 70 3.89 -19.30 -19.19
CA LYS A 70 4.47 -20.66 -19.19
C LYS A 70 3.46 -21.73 -18.81
N ARG A 71 2.46 -21.38 -18.00
CA ARG A 71 1.43 -22.30 -17.49
C ARG A 71 0.09 -21.56 -17.42
N LYS A 72 -0.61 -21.50 -18.55
CA LYS A 72 -1.87 -20.77 -18.66
C LYS A 72 -2.91 -21.35 -17.70
N ALA A 73 -3.56 -20.49 -16.93
CA ALA A 73 -4.76 -20.86 -16.20
C ALA A 73 -5.88 -21.19 -17.19
N THR A 74 -6.77 -22.10 -16.80
CA THR A 74 -7.98 -22.40 -17.55
C THR A 74 -8.96 -21.23 -17.45
N HIS A 75 -9.04 -20.59 -16.29
CA HIS A 75 -9.92 -19.47 -16.01
C HIS A 75 -9.21 -18.40 -15.18
N GLU A 76 -9.38 -17.14 -15.55
CA GLU A 76 -8.92 -15.95 -14.83
C GLU A 76 -10.12 -15.12 -14.38
N ILE A 77 -10.73 -15.54 -13.27
CA ILE A 77 -11.89 -14.86 -12.68
C ILE A 77 -11.40 -13.56 -12.06
N SER A 78 -12.09 -12.44 -12.28
CA SER A 78 -11.66 -11.16 -11.71
C SER A 78 -12.81 -10.29 -11.23
N ALA A 79 -12.52 -9.43 -10.26
CA ALA A 79 -13.39 -8.34 -9.85
C ALA A 79 -12.56 -7.13 -9.43
N TRP A 80 -13.11 -5.94 -9.62
CA TRP A 80 -12.46 -4.68 -9.25
C TRP A 80 -13.45 -3.71 -8.66
N ARG A 81 -12.93 -2.81 -7.82
CA ARG A 81 -13.67 -1.71 -7.19
C ARG A 81 -12.72 -0.51 -7.14
N CYS A 82 -13.04 0.55 -7.85
CA CYS A 82 -12.16 1.71 -8.02
C CYS A 82 -12.93 2.99 -7.67
N MET A 83 -12.37 3.80 -6.78
CA MET A 83 -12.89 5.12 -6.45
C MET A 83 -12.31 6.13 -7.46
N VAL A 84 -13.10 6.47 -8.48
CA VAL A 84 -12.63 7.31 -9.60
C VAL A 84 -13.13 8.74 -9.45
N LEU A 85 -12.35 9.68 -9.95
CA LEU A 85 -12.74 11.08 -10.02
C LEU A 85 -13.78 11.27 -11.14
N LYS A 86 -14.93 11.87 -10.81
CA LYS A 86 -15.98 12.18 -11.79
C LYS A 86 -15.45 13.17 -12.83
N HIS A 87 -15.99 13.08 -14.05
CA HIS A 87 -15.61 13.97 -15.12
C HIS A 87 -15.82 15.45 -14.77
N GLY A 88 -14.82 16.29 -15.05
CA GLY A 88 -14.88 17.73 -14.78
C GLY A 88 -14.73 18.13 -13.30
N LYS A 89 -14.40 17.19 -12.41
CA LYS A 89 -14.13 17.46 -11.00
C LYS A 89 -12.63 17.57 -10.71
N SER A 90 -12.28 18.25 -9.62
CA SER A 90 -10.89 18.46 -9.20
C SER A 90 -10.46 17.51 -8.07
N GLY A 91 -11.41 16.92 -7.34
CA GLY A 91 -11.14 16.04 -6.20
C GLY A 91 -10.84 16.81 -4.91
N LEU A 92 -10.86 18.14 -4.95
CA LEU A 92 -10.60 19.02 -3.80
C LEU A 92 -11.89 19.45 -3.08
N ALA A 93 -13.06 19.34 -3.74
CA ALA A 93 -14.34 19.80 -3.19
C ALA A 93 -15.00 18.79 -2.23
N GLY A 94 -14.41 17.61 -2.05
CA GLY A 94 -14.87 16.57 -1.13
C GLY A 94 -15.24 15.27 -1.82
N LEU A 95 -15.86 14.36 -1.06
CA LEU A 95 -16.18 12.99 -1.52
C LEU A 95 -17.15 12.94 -2.71
N GLU A 96 -17.98 13.95 -2.88
CA GLU A 96 -18.95 14.06 -3.98
C GLU A 96 -18.29 14.17 -5.36
N ASP A 97 -17.01 14.54 -5.42
CA ASP A 97 -16.23 14.57 -6.66
C ASP A 97 -15.85 13.16 -7.14
N PHE A 98 -16.01 12.13 -6.30
CA PHE A 98 -15.66 10.76 -6.60
C PHE A 98 -16.89 9.88 -6.80
N GLU A 99 -16.72 8.80 -7.57
CA GLU A 99 -17.70 7.73 -7.71
C GLU A 99 -17.03 6.35 -7.62
N LEU A 100 -17.78 5.38 -7.10
CA LEU A 100 -17.31 4.00 -7.05
C LEU A 100 -17.70 3.29 -8.34
N VAL A 101 -16.71 2.95 -9.16
CA VAL A 101 -16.88 2.09 -10.34
C VAL A 101 -16.43 0.68 -9.99
N GLN A 102 -17.31 -0.30 -10.18
CA GLN A 102 -17.02 -1.70 -9.89
C GLN A 102 -17.50 -2.62 -11.01
N GLY A 103 -16.86 -3.78 -11.12
CA GLY A 103 -17.20 -4.78 -12.13
C GLY A 103 -16.53 -6.11 -11.86
N SER A 104 -16.93 -7.12 -12.65
CA SER A 104 -16.36 -8.47 -12.55
C SER A 104 -16.40 -9.22 -13.87
N LYS A 105 -15.60 -10.28 -13.97
CA LYS A 105 -15.51 -11.17 -15.14
C LYS A 105 -15.32 -12.61 -14.69
N ASP A 106 -16.15 -13.50 -15.23
CA ASP A 106 -16.16 -14.93 -14.90
C ASP A 106 -15.08 -15.76 -15.62
N ASP A 107 -14.66 -15.33 -16.82
CA ASP A 107 -13.72 -16.06 -17.70
C ASP A 107 -14.04 -17.55 -17.91
N GLY A 108 -15.33 -17.89 -18.07
CA GLY A 108 -15.81 -19.26 -18.30
C GLY A 108 -16.28 -20.00 -17.03
N GLU A 109 -16.02 -19.45 -15.84
CA GLU A 109 -16.57 -19.94 -14.57
C GLU A 109 -17.82 -19.13 -14.20
N SER A 110 -18.96 -19.47 -14.80
CA SER A 110 -20.20 -18.72 -14.62
C SER A 110 -20.49 -18.41 -13.14
N TRP A 111 -20.82 -17.15 -12.87
CA TRP A 111 -21.14 -16.57 -11.56
C TRP A 111 -19.95 -16.34 -10.61
N ALA A 112 -18.74 -16.78 -10.97
CA ALA A 112 -17.59 -16.69 -10.08
C ALA A 112 -17.11 -15.24 -9.85
N GLY A 113 -17.15 -14.38 -10.86
CA GLY A 113 -16.74 -12.98 -10.78
C GLY A 113 -17.57 -12.20 -9.78
N ALA A 114 -18.88 -12.41 -9.78
CA ALA A 114 -19.79 -11.80 -8.81
C ALA A 114 -19.49 -12.25 -7.37
N LYS A 115 -19.03 -13.49 -7.16
CA LYS A 115 -18.59 -13.97 -5.83
C LYS A 115 -17.33 -13.26 -5.35
N VAL A 116 -16.33 -13.10 -6.22
CA VAL A 116 -15.11 -12.34 -5.90
C VAL A 116 -15.46 -10.89 -5.58
N LEU A 117 -16.31 -10.26 -6.38
CA LEU A 117 -16.79 -8.90 -6.12
C LEU A 117 -17.47 -8.80 -4.74
N LYS A 118 -18.31 -9.77 -4.41
CA LYS A 118 -19.00 -9.80 -3.11
C LYS A 118 -18.03 -9.90 -1.92
N VAL A 119 -16.96 -10.68 -2.07
CA VAL A 119 -15.88 -10.72 -1.06
C VAL A 119 -15.22 -9.35 -0.89
N MET A 120 -14.91 -8.67 -1.99
CA MET A 120 -14.31 -7.33 -1.94
C MET A 120 -15.24 -6.30 -1.30
N GLU A 121 -16.55 -6.36 -1.59
CA GLU A 121 -17.55 -5.52 -0.93
C GLU A 121 -17.61 -5.76 0.58
N ASN A 122 -17.70 -7.03 1.00
CA ASN A 122 -17.82 -7.39 2.40
C ASN A 122 -16.59 -7.00 3.23
N LEU A 123 -15.40 -6.98 2.62
CA LEU A 123 -14.15 -6.55 3.24
C LEU A 123 -13.80 -5.09 2.95
N ALA A 124 -14.71 -4.32 2.34
CA ALA A 124 -14.53 -2.92 1.97
C ALA A 124 -13.22 -2.63 1.21
N VAL A 125 -12.78 -3.57 0.36
CA VAL A 125 -11.59 -3.41 -0.48
C VAL A 125 -11.94 -2.53 -1.69
N ILE A 126 -11.23 -1.42 -1.83
CA ILE A 126 -11.34 -0.44 -2.92
C ILE A 126 -9.95 -0.17 -3.50
N ASP A 127 -9.91 0.44 -4.67
CA ASP A 127 -8.71 0.73 -5.45
C ASP A 127 -7.82 -0.50 -5.68
N ALA A 128 -8.50 -1.61 -5.96
CA ALA A 128 -7.88 -2.90 -6.19
C ALA A 128 -8.64 -3.74 -7.22
N VAL A 129 -7.91 -4.71 -7.78
CA VAL A 129 -8.45 -5.82 -8.55
C VAL A 129 -8.00 -7.13 -7.93
N VAL A 130 -8.94 -8.04 -7.72
CA VAL A 130 -8.67 -9.43 -7.33
C VAL A 130 -8.81 -10.29 -8.57
N ILE A 131 -7.84 -11.16 -8.81
CA ILE A 131 -7.84 -12.13 -9.90
C ILE A 131 -7.62 -13.51 -9.30
N VAL A 132 -8.62 -14.39 -9.43
CA VAL A 132 -8.54 -15.79 -9.02
C VAL A 132 -8.32 -16.66 -10.25
N SER A 133 -7.15 -17.28 -10.28
CA SER A 133 -6.71 -18.14 -11.37
C SER A 133 -7.02 -19.59 -11.02
N ARG A 134 -7.73 -20.28 -11.92
CA ARG A 134 -8.01 -21.71 -11.81
C ARG A 134 -7.31 -22.49 -12.92
N TRP A 135 -6.54 -23.51 -12.55
CA TRP A 135 -6.08 -24.55 -13.47
C TRP A 135 -6.99 -25.77 -13.30
N TYR A 136 -7.78 -26.11 -14.32
CA TYR A 136 -8.73 -27.21 -14.27
C TYR A 136 -8.04 -28.57 -14.26
N GLY A 137 -8.44 -29.43 -13.32
CA GLY A 137 -7.85 -30.76 -13.12
C GLY A 137 -8.47 -31.92 -13.90
N GLY A 138 -9.45 -31.68 -14.76
CA GLY A 138 -10.17 -32.74 -15.48
C GLY A 138 -11.48 -33.18 -14.80
N MET A 139 -11.73 -32.80 -13.54
CA MET A 139 -12.95 -33.15 -12.81
C MET A 139 -13.80 -31.93 -12.43
N MET A 140 -15.11 -32.00 -12.69
CA MET A 140 -16.06 -30.96 -12.31
C MET A 140 -16.23 -30.94 -10.79
N LEU A 141 -15.95 -29.79 -10.16
CA LEU A 141 -16.08 -29.64 -8.71
C LEU A 141 -17.50 -29.27 -8.26
N GLY A 142 -18.37 -28.88 -9.21
CA GLY A 142 -19.69 -28.35 -8.90
C GLY A 142 -19.59 -27.09 -8.02
N PRO A 143 -20.49 -26.92 -7.03
CA PRO A 143 -20.49 -25.76 -6.14
C PRO A 143 -19.20 -25.56 -5.33
N ALA A 144 -18.45 -26.63 -5.04
CA ALA A 144 -17.23 -26.56 -4.22
C ALA A 144 -16.17 -25.60 -4.77
N ARG A 145 -16.12 -25.41 -6.11
CA ARG A 145 -15.20 -24.44 -6.72
C ARG A 145 -15.43 -23.02 -6.22
N PHE A 146 -16.68 -22.63 -5.95
CA PHE A 146 -17.01 -21.28 -5.51
C PHE A 146 -16.48 -21.02 -4.10
N SER A 147 -16.53 -22.03 -3.21
CA SER A 147 -15.92 -21.93 -1.89
C SER A 147 -14.40 -21.73 -1.96
N HIS A 148 -13.71 -22.41 -2.88
CA HIS A 148 -12.26 -22.21 -3.09
C HIS A 148 -11.96 -20.82 -3.64
N ILE A 149 -12.75 -20.35 -4.63
CA ILE A 149 -12.62 -19.00 -5.21
C ILE A 149 -12.82 -17.92 -4.14
N GLU A 150 -13.88 -18.02 -3.35
CA GLU A 150 -14.18 -17.09 -2.26
C GLU A 150 -13.11 -17.12 -1.17
N THR A 151 -12.57 -18.30 -0.85
CA THR A 151 -11.49 -18.47 0.15
C THR A 151 -10.21 -17.77 -0.30
N CYS A 152 -9.74 -18.05 -1.52
CA CYS A 152 -8.54 -17.40 -2.07
C CYS A 152 -8.72 -15.87 -2.16
N ALA A 153 -9.88 -15.40 -2.63
CA ALA A 153 -10.20 -13.97 -2.68
C ALA A 153 -10.20 -13.33 -1.29
N THR A 154 -10.80 -13.99 -0.30
CA THR A 154 -10.89 -13.50 1.09
C THR A 154 -9.49 -13.35 1.69
N GLU A 155 -8.61 -14.31 1.44
CA GLU A 155 -7.24 -14.29 1.95
C GLU A 155 -6.45 -13.07 1.43
N VAL A 156 -6.43 -12.87 0.10
CA VAL A 156 -5.71 -11.72 -0.48
C VAL A 156 -6.33 -10.39 -0.10
N CYS A 157 -7.66 -10.30 0.03
CA CYS A 157 -8.33 -9.09 0.50
C CYS A 157 -7.95 -8.73 1.94
N LYS A 158 -7.84 -9.72 2.83
CA LYS A 158 -7.38 -9.49 4.22
C LYS A 158 -5.94 -9.00 4.27
N GLU A 159 -5.06 -9.60 3.46
CA GLU A 159 -3.66 -9.17 3.40
C GLU A 159 -3.53 -7.77 2.81
N PHE A 160 -4.30 -7.46 1.77
CA PHE A 160 -4.35 -6.12 1.21
C PHE A 160 -4.76 -5.09 2.27
N LYS A 161 -5.82 -5.35 3.05
CA LYS A 161 -6.23 -4.46 4.15
C LYS A 161 -5.15 -4.28 5.23
N ARG A 162 -4.44 -5.36 5.58
CA ARG A 162 -3.28 -5.26 6.48
C ARG A 162 -2.18 -4.38 5.90
N SER A 163 -1.93 -4.46 4.59
CA SER A 163 -0.94 -3.62 3.91
C SER A 163 -1.35 -2.13 3.90
N GLU A 164 -2.63 -1.82 3.70
CA GLU A 164 -3.14 -0.43 3.78
C GLU A 164 -2.96 0.11 5.19
N GLU A 165 -3.39 -0.64 6.20
CA GLU A 165 -3.27 -0.24 7.60
C GLU A 165 -1.80 -0.02 8.02
N LEU A 166 -0.89 -0.88 7.54
CA LEU A 166 0.54 -0.70 7.77
C LEU A 166 1.05 0.59 7.13
N GLN A 167 0.67 0.86 5.87
CA GLN A 167 1.07 2.09 5.17
C GLN A 167 0.61 3.34 5.92
N ASP A 168 -0.64 3.36 6.40
CA ASP A 168 -1.20 4.46 7.19
C ASP A 168 -0.42 4.65 8.51
N CYS A 169 -0.07 3.55 9.17
CA CYS A 169 0.75 3.59 10.38
C CYS A 169 2.14 4.18 10.10
N ILE A 170 2.79 3.78 8.99
CA ILE A 170 4.12 4.31 8.62
C ILE A 170 4.06 5.80 8.28
N ILE A 171 3.04 6.25 7.54
CA ILE A 171 2.83 7.68 7.23
C ILE A 171 2.64 8.48 8.53
N THR A 172 1.82 7.96 9.45
CA THR A 172 1.58 8.57 10.76
C THR A 172 2.88 8.66 11.56
N LEU A 173 3.67 7.58 11.59
CA LEU A 173 4.97 7.55 12.29
C LEU A 173 5.93 8.61 11.76
N ARG A 174 6.08 8.72 10.45
CA ARG A 174 6.95 9.73 9.82
C ARG A 174 6.51 11.14 10.18
N THR A 175 5.19 11.40 10.15
CA THR A 175 4.62 12.70 10.55
C THR A 175 4.94 13.01 12.01
N LEU A 176 4.79 12.02 12.91
CA LEU A 176 5.11 12.19 14.33
C LEU A 176 6.62 12.39 14.58
N ASP A 177 7.48 11.72 13.82
CA ASP A 177 8.93 11.93 13.90
C ASP A 177 9.32 13.36 13.52
N ASP A 178 8.75 13.87 12.42
CA ASP A 178 9.00 15.24 11.97
C ASP A 178 8.51 16.26 13.00
N LEU A 179 7.29 16.08 13.56
CA LEU A 179 6.77 16.91 14.65
C LEU A 179 7.66 16.85 15.91
N LEU A 180 8.14 15.67 16.27
CA LEU A 180 9.02 15.49 17.42
C LEU A 180 10.38 16.18 17.20
N SER A 181 10.92 16.16 15.98
CA SER A 181 12.14 16.89 15.62
C SER A 181 11.95 18.40 15.84
N VAL A 182 10.88 18.97 15.25
CA VAL A 182 10.56 20.40 15.36
C VAL A 182 10.41 20.82 16.83
N HIS A 183 9.72 20.04 17.65
CA HIS A 183 9.57 20.35 19.07
C HIS A 183 10.89 20.27 19.85
N ARG A 184 11.75 19.29 19.54
CA ARG A 184 13.07 19.17 20.17
C ARG A 184 13.99 20.34 19.81
N GLU A 185 13.99 20.76 18.54
CA GLU A 185 14.71 21.95 18.09
C GLU A 185 14.24 23.20 18.82
N LYS A 186 12.91 23.41 18.91
CA LYS A 186 12.34 24.52 19.68
C LYS A 186 12.77 24.50 21.16
N LEU A 187 12.76 23.32 21.80
CA LEU A 187 13.19 23.18 23.19
C LEU A 187 14.70 23.49 23.35
N ALA A 188 15.52 23.07 22.39
CA ALA A 188 16.95 23.37 22.38
C ALA A 188 17.20 24.88 22.31
N THR A 189 16.52 25.60 21.40
CA THR A 189 16.63 27.06 21.27
C THR A 189 16.23 27.80 22.55
N LEU A 190 15.14 27.38 23.20
CA LEU A 190 14.73 27.95 24.49
C LEU A 190 15.75 27.69 25.61
N THR A 191 16.43 26.55 25.57
CA THR A 191 17.43 26.17 26.57
C THR A 191 18.75 26.90 26.38
N SER A 192 19.18 27.13 25.13
CA SER A 192 20.38 27.92 24.83
C SER A 192 20.20 29.41 25.19
N HIS A 193 18.97 29.93 25.15
CA HIS A 193 18.71 31.34 25.48
C HIS A 193 18.81 31.66 26.98
N GLU A 194 18.71 30.65 27.85
CA GLU A 194 18.89 30.78 29.32
C GLU A 194 20.36 30.67 29.77
N THR A 195 21.26 30.13 28.92
CA THR A 195 22.63 29.75 29.31
C THR A 195 23.72 30.72 28.86
N SER A 196 23.37 31.94 28.44
CA SER A 196 24.33 32.96 27.95
C SER A 196 25.20 33.61 29.05
N ASN A 197 25.65 32.86 30.07
CA ASN A 197 26.61 33.34 31.06
C ASN A 197 27.96 32.61 31.11
N GLU A 198 28.28 31.67 30.21
CA GLU A 198 29.68 31.21 30.01
C GLU A 198 29.98 30.72 28.57
N PRO A 199 31.22 30.89 28.08
CA PRO A 199 31.60 30.51 26.73
C PRO A 199 31.81 28.99 26.62
N SER A 200 31.05 28.32 25.75
CA SER A 200 31.28 26.92 25.40
C SER A 200 31.39 26.70 23.89
N SER A 201 32.26 25.75 23.52
CA SER A 201 32.71 25.44 22.17
C SER A 201 31.59 25.04 21.19
N PRO A 202 31.78 25.25 19.86
CA PRO A 202 30.76 24.97 18.87
C PRO A 202 30.46 23.46 18.77
N ALA A 203 29.31 23.05 19.28
CA ALA A 203 28.81 21.69 19.08
C ALA A 203 28.29 21.54 17.65
N THR A 204 28.99 20.73 16.85
CA THR A 204 28.55 20.32 15.50
C THR A 204 27.12 19.76 15.54
N PRO A 205 26.19 20.22 14.68
CA PRO A 205 24.83 19.68 14.66
C PRO A 205 24.87 18.22 14.20
N ARG A 206 24.69 17.29 15.14
CA ARG A 206 24.46 15.87 14.81
C ARG A 206 23.06 15.77 14.20
N THR A 207 22.97 15.77 12.89
CA THR A 207 21.73 15.39 12.18
C THR A 207 21.38 13.96 12.57
N ALA A 208 20.39 13.79 13.44
CA ALA A 208 19.90 12.46 13.81
C ALA A 208 19.37 11.78 12.55
N LYS A 209 19.88 10.59 12.21
CA LYS A 209 19.36 9.81 11.08
C LYS A 209 17.87 9.54 11.31
N LYS A 210 17.04 9.80 10.30
CA LYS A 210 15.61 9.49 10.36
C LYS A 210 15.42 7.98 10.60
N PRO A 211 14.44 7.57 11.42
CA PRO A 211 14.17 6.16 11.66
C PRO A 211 13.80 5.44 10.36
N ASP A 212 14.33 4.23 10.19
CA ASP A 212 13.91 3.32 9.14
C ASP A 212 12.77 2.42 9.66
N TYR A 213 11.69 2.34 8.89
CA TYR A 213 10.51 1.52 9.18
C TYR A 213 10.36 0.33 8.23
N SER A 214 11.40 0.03 7.44
CA SER A 214 11.44 -1.18 6.64
C SER A 214 11.24 -2.44 7.54
N GLY A 215 10.37 -3.35 7.10
CA GLY A 215 10.11 -4.62 7.81
C GLY A 215 9.34 -4.53 9.13
N VAL A 216 8.70 -3.39 9.44
CA VAL A 216 7.84 -3.26 10.63
C VAL A 216 6.45 -3.86 10.36
N ASP A 217 5.90 -4.61 11.31
CA ASP A 217 4.51 -5.08 11.27
C ASP A 217 3.53 -4.07 11.88
N VAL A 218 2.22 -4.24 11.62
CA VAL A 218 1.16 -3.34 12.10
C VAL A 218 1.16 -3.19 13.63
N THR A 219 1.40 -4.28 14.37
CA THR A 219 1.36 -4.26 15.84
C THR A 219 2.50 -3.42 16.41
N LYS A 220 3.71 -3.62 15.87
CA LYS A 220 4.89 -2.84 16.22
C LYS A 220 4.75 -1.39 15.77
N ALA A 221 4.19 -1.13 14.59
CA ALA A 221 3.94 0.22 14.11
C ALA A 221 3.01 1.00 15.06
N LYS A 222 1.89 0.40 15.49
CA LYS A 222 0.98 1.01 16.47
C LYS A 222 1.64 1.29 17.82
N ARG A 223 2.48 0.37 18.31
CA ARG A 223 3.25 0.60 19.55
C ARG A 223 4.23 1.78 19.41
N LEU A 224 4.88 1.90 18.25
CA LEU A 224 5.78 3.01 17.97
C LEU A 224 5.02 4.35 17.88
N ILE A 225 3.82 4.36 17.29
CA ILE A 225 2.96 5.56 17.23
C ILE A 225 2.70 6.06 18.65
N HIS A 226 2.24 5.18 19.53
CA HIS A 226 1.97 5.54 20.92
C HIS A 226 3.22 6.05 21.65
N ALA A 227 4.37 5.43 21.41
CA ALA A 227 5.65 5.90 21.98
C ALA A 227 6.02 7.31 21.48
N ARG A 228 5.76 7.63 20.20
CA ARG A 228 6.01 8.96 19.62
C ARG A 228 5.05 10.01 20.15
N GLU A 229 3.77 9.70 20.26
CA GLU A 229 2.77 10.59 20.87
C GLU A 229 3.15 10.97 22.31
N ASN A 230 3.55 9.98 23.12
CA ASN A 230 4.01 10.20 24.49
C ASN A 230 5.28 11.06 24.55
N ALA A 231 6.24 10.83 23.64
CA ALA A 231 7.44 11.65 23.54
C ALA A 231 7.11 13.11 23.17
N ILE A 232 6.21 13.33 22.20
CA ILE A 232 5.75 14.67 21.82
C ILE A 232 5.07 15.36 23.01
N LYS A 233 4.19 14.66 23.73
CA LYS A 233 3.50 15.20 24.92
C LYS A 233 4.51 15.63 26.00
N SER A 234 5.52 14.81 26.25
CA SER A 234 6.59 15.11 27.21
C SER A 234 7.38 16.36 26.79
N VAL A 235 7.85 16.42 25.54
CA VAL A 235 8.64 17.56 25.02
C VAL A 235 7.80 18.85 25.03
N LYS A 236 6.53 18.81 24.62
CA LYS A 236 5.62 19.96 24.71
C LYS A 236 5.46 20.45 26.15
N GLY A 237 5.33 19.54 27.12
CA GLY A 237 5.27 19.89 28.54
C GLY A 237 6.53 20.61 29.03
N LEU A 238 7.71 20.20 28.58
CA LEU A 238 8.97 20.89 28.89
C LEU A 238 9.05 22.28 28.26
N ILE A 239 8.61 22.42 27.00
CA ILE A 239 8.54 23.72 26.31
C ILE A 239 7.61 24.68 27.08
N ALA A 240 6.42 24.21 27.49
CA ALA A 240 5.46 25.04 28.21
C ALA A 240 5.99 25.55 29.56
N LYS A 241 6.67 24.67 30.31
CA LYS A 241 7.33 25.04 31.58
C LYS A 241 8.40 26.11 31.39
N LYS A 242 9.17 26.06 30.29
CA LYS A 242 10.20 27.07 29.99
C LYS A 242 9.63 28.37 29.41
N ALA A 243 8.47 28.32 28.77
CA ALA A 243 7.85 29.50 28.16
C ALA A 243 7.04 30.37 29.12
N THR A 244 6.80 29.90 30.35
CA THR A 244 6.07 30.66 31.38
C THR A 244 7.08 31.30 32.33
N PRO A 245 7.30 32.63 32.30
CA PRO A 245 8.26 33.27 33.19
C PRO A 245 7.76 33.19 34.65
N SER A 246 8.69 32.91 35.57
CA SER A 246 8.47 32.99 37.02
C SER A 246 8.46 34.44 37.49
#